data_AF-A0A7S2JKP1-F1
#
_entry.id   AF-A0A7S2JKP1-F1
#
_cell.length_a   1.000
_cell.length_b   1.000
_cell.length_c   1.000
_cell.angle_alpha   90.00
_cell.angle_beta   90.00
_cell.angle_gamma   90.00
#
_symmetry.space_group_name_H-M   'P 1'
#
loop_
_entity.id
_entity.type
_entity.pdbx_description
1 polymer ?
#
loop_
_entity_poly.entity_id
_entity_poly.type
_entity_poly.pdbx_seq_one_letter_code
_entity_poly.pdbx_strand_id
1 'polypeptide(L)'
;NFDLSTAGGSNRDGSQPTHRFANSIIGEVLNSNTSVRRLKLNPGPGREGGTILNLIHHASKSSLKSLDLTGVGLGDRGGVMFFEALLEGKCKFLTALFIGENQLTDHAVGGALIEIMRNPTCNITTLDISHNSLGAPVITQSLKHNQSLNGLVINGNPINDDGLRLLGDVLLDKNCTCLLTS
;
A
#
# COMPACT_ATOMS: atom_id res chain seq x y z
N ASN A 1 8.35 15.30 -6.41
CA ASN A 1 8.03 13.92 -6.81
C ASN A 1 9.29 13.31 -7.37
N PHE A 2 9.61 12.07 -6.98
CA PHE A 2 10.74 11.33 -7.49
C PHE A 2 10.22 10.01 -8.04
N ASP A 3 10.41 9.76 -9.34
CA ASP A 3 9.88 8.59 -10.04
C ASP A 3 11.02 7.72 -10.55
N LEU A 4 11.06 6.49 -10.07
CA LEU A 4 12.03 5.46 -10.41
C LEU A 4 11.35 4.20 -10.94
N SER A 5 10.10 4.30 -11.39
CA SER A 5 9.35 3.16 -11.94
C SER A 5 10.02 2.52 -13.16
N THR A 6 10.80 3.29 -13.93
CA THR A 6 11.57 2.83 -15.10
C THR A 6 13.06 2.64 -14.82
N ALA A 7 13.53 2.97 -13.63
CA ALA A 7 14.94 2.83 -13.26
C ALA A 7 15.21 1.35 -12.93
N GLY A 8 15.97 0.67 -13.78
CA GLY A 8 16.35 -0.73 -13.54
C GLY A 8 16.29 -1.68 -14.72
N GLY A 9 16.10 -1.20 -15.96
CA GLY A 9 16.32 -1.95 -17.21
C GLY A 9 15.59 -3.30 -17.32
N SER A 10 14.56 -3.38 -18.17
CA SER A 10 13.90 -4.66 -18.46
C SER A 10 14.82 -5.60 -19.24
N ASN A 11 15.47 -6.56 -18.58
CA ASN A 11 16.09 -7.68 -19.28
C ASN A 11 15.01 -8.69 -19.70
N ARG A 12 14.91 -8.94 -21.01
CA ARG A 12 13.97 -9.89 -21.62
C ARG A 12 14.33 -11.36 -21.39
N ASP A 13 15.34 -11.66 -20.58
CA ASP A 13 15.96 -13.00 -20.49
C ASP A 13 15.91 -13.66 -19.10
N GLY A 14 15.24 -13.06 -18.11
CA GLY A 14 15.13 -13.63 -16.77
C GLY A 14 16.41 -13.58 -15.93
N SER A 15 17.43 -12.82 -16.35
CA SER A 15 18.57 -12.48 -15.49
C SER A 15 18.20 -11.37 -14.48
N GLN A 16 18.69 -11.49 -13.24
CA GLN A 16 18.23 -10.71 -12.09
C GLN A 16 18.30 -9.21 -12.34
N PRO A 17 17.23 -8.45 -12.04
CA PRO A 17 17.23 -7.05 -12.40
C PRO A 17 17.99 -6.26 -11.35
N THR A 18 18.40 -5.07 -11.74
CA THR A 18 19.24 -4.13 -11.01
C THR A 18 18.63 -3.62 -9.68
N HIS A 19 17.54 -4.22 -9.17
CA HIS A 19 16.63 -3.67 -8.17
C HIS A 19 17.10 -3.78 -6.72
N ARG A 20 17.74 -4.88 -6.27
CA ARG A 20 18.06 -5.02 -4.83
C ARG A 20 19.09 -3.99 -4.35
N PHE A 21 20.14 -3.79 -5.14
CA PHE A 21 21.17 -2.78 -4.85
C PHE A 21 20.65 -1.36 -5.07
N ALA A 22 19.91 -1.10 -6.15
CA ALA A 22 19.30 0.21 -6.39
C ALA A 22 18.33 0.60 -5.26
N ASN A 23 17.51 -0.32 -4.77
CA ASN A 23 16.55 -0.07 -3.69
C ASN A 23 17.22 0.12 -2.33
N SER A 24 18.33 -0.58 -2.05
CA SER A 24 19.14 -0.33 -0.85
C SER A 24 19.73 1.09 -0.87
N ILE A 25 20.26 1.53 -2.01
CA ILE A 25 20.78 2.90 -2.19
C ILE A 25 19.66 3.91 -2.04
N ILE A 26 18.46 3.64 -2.56
CA ILE A 26 17.30 4.54 -2.39
C ILE A 26 16.96 4.74 -0.90
N GLY A 27 16.96 3.67 -0.10
CA GLY A 27 16.75 3.76 1.34
C GLY A 27 17.77 4.67 2.04
N GLU A 28 19.05 4.51 1.71
CA GLU A 28 20.14 5.33 2.25
C GLU A 28 20.05 6.80 1.80
N VAL A 29 19.81 7.04 0.51
CA VAL A 29 19.65 8.39 -0.04
C VAL A 29 18.47 9.09 0.61
N LEU A 30 17.35 8.40 0.77
CA LEU A 30 16.16 8.97 1.39
C LEU A 30 16.36 9.27 2.87
N ASN A 31 17.12 8.45 3.61
CA ASN A 31 17.41 8.69 5.02
C ASN A 31 18.02 10.09 5.29
N SER A 32 18.78 10.63 4.33
CA SER A 32 19.36 11.98 4.43
C SER A 32 18.59 13.03 3.61
N ASN A 33 17.57 12.63 2.85
CA ASN A 33 16.83 13.52 1.97
C ASN A 33 15.60 14.11 2.66
N THR A 34 15.54 15.43 2.73
CA THR A 34 14.45 16.19 3.36
C THR A 34 13.56 16.94 2.35
N SER A 35 13.74 16.70 1.05
CA SER A 35 12.99 17.36 -0.02
C SER A 35 11.97 16.45 -0.72
N VAL A 36 12.26 15.16 -0.86
CA VAL A 36 11.40 14.19 -1.54
C VAL A 36 10.22 13.84 -0.64
N ARG A 37 9.01 14.14 -1.11
CA ARG A 37 7.76 13.83 -0.40
C ARG A 37 6.96 12.69 -1.01
N ARG A 38 7.18 12.41 -2.30
CA ARG A 38 6.49 11.35 -3.04
C ARG A 38 7.50 10.56 -3.85
N LEU A 39 7.45 9.24 -3.71
CA LEU A 39 8.29 8.28 -4.39
C LEU A 39 7.40 7.31 -5.17
N LYS A 40 7.65 7.20 -6.47
CA LYS A 40 7.14 6.10 -7.28
C LYS A 40 8.29 5.17 -7.60
N LEU A 41 8.11 3.86 -7.39
CA LEU A 41 9.17 2.89 -7.66
C LEU A 41 8.57 1.56 -8.10
N ASN A 42 9.34 0.80 -8.87
CA ASN A 42 9.00 -0.58 -9.20
C ASN A 42 9.99 -1.52 -8.49
N PRO A 43 9.59 -2.17 -7.39
CA PRO A 43 10.48 -3.09 -6.67
C PRO A 43 10.63 -4.44 -7.38
N GLY A 44 10.00 -4.62 -8.54
CA GLY A 44 9.84 -5.89 -9.22
C GLY A 44 8.59 -6.64 -8.75
N PRO A 45 8.12 -7.62 -9.54
CA PRO A 45 6.92 -8.39 -9.22
C PRO A 45 7.16 -9.40 -8.10
N GLY A 46 6.07 -9.85 -7.46
CA GLY A 46 6.04 -11.04 -6.62
C GLY A 46 6.90 -10.96 -5.34
N ARG A 47 7.79 -11.96 -5.14
CA ARG A 47 8.56 -12.19 -3.91
C ARG A 47 9.44 -11.01 -3.48
N GLU A 48 9.92 -10.22 -4.43
CA GLU A 48 10.82 -9.09 -4.16
C GLU A 48 10.04 -7.82 -3.82
N GLY A 49 8.86 -7.64 -4.45
CA GLY A 49 8.03 -6.46 -4.28
C GLY A 49 7.63 -6.16 -2.84
N GLY A 50 7.29 -7.21 -2.07
CA GLY A 50 6.92 -7.07 -0.65
C GLY A 50 8.07 -6.63 0.27
N THR A 51 9.33 -6.78 -0.17
CA THR A 51 10.49 -6.39 0.66
C THR A 51 10.80 -4.90 0.62
N ILE A 52 10.10 -4.14 -0.22
CA ILE A 52 10.36 -2.71 -0.42
C ILE A 52 10.32 -1.92 0.89
N LEU A 53 9.42 -2.26 1.82
CA LEU A 53 9.31 -1.55 3.09
C LEU A 53 10.52 -1.76 4.00
N ASN A 54 11.24 -2.88 3.90
CA ASN A 54 12.51 -3.05 4.61
C ASN A 54 13.58 -2.09 4.08
N LEU A 55 13.54 -1.77 2.78
CA LEU A 55 14.51 -0.90 2.12
C LEU A 55 14.21 0.56 2.45
N ILE A 56 12.95 0.98 2.34
CA ILE A 56 12.56 2.36 2.63
C ILE A 56 12.34 2.64 4.12
N HIS A 57 12.38 1.64 5.01
CA HIS A 57 12.31 1.85 6.47
C HIS A 57 13.36 2.85 6.96
N HIS A 58 14.56 2.83 6.36
CA HIS A 58 15.64 3.78 6.64
C HIS A 58 15.27 5.23 6.29
N ALA A 59 14.26 5.46 5.46
CA ALA A 59 13.72 6.80 5.17
C ALA A 59 12.89 7.38 6.32
N SER A 60 12.90 6.80 7.53
CA SER A 60 12.17 7.31 8.70
C SER A 60 12.52 8.75 9.09
N LYS A 61 13.73 9.21 8.76
CA LYS A 61 14.19 10.59 8.97
C LYS A 61 13.93 11.51 7.77
N SER A 62 13.40 10.97 6.68
CA SER A 62 13.14 11.69 5.44
C SER A 62 11.86 12.53 5.51
N SER A 63 11.65 13.34 4.46
CA SER A 63 10.37 14.04 4.23
C SER A 63 9.33 13.20 3.48
N LEU A 64 9.59 11.91 3.21
CA LEU A 64 8.72 11.05 2.42
C LEU A 64 7.38 10.85 3.12
N LYS A 65 6.29 11.08 2.38
CA LYS A 65 4.90 10.94 2.86
C LYS A 65 4.05 10.05 1.96
N SER A 66 4.44 9.88 0.71
CA SER A 66 3.66 9.15 -0.28
C SER A 66 4.50 8.14 -1.03
N LEU A 67 3.98 6.92 -1.12
CA LEU A 67 4.57 5.82 -1.85
C LEU A 67 3.60 5.33 -2.93
N ASP A 68 4.05 5.29 -4.17
CA ASP A 68 3.32 4.75 -5.32
C ASP A 68 4.00 3.48 -5.84
N LEU A 69 3.29 2.36 -5.73
CA LEU A 69 3.62 1.02 -6.19
C LEU A 69 2.52 0.48 -7.13
N THR A 70 1.78 1.35 -7.80
CA THR A 70 0.69 0.93 -8.70
C THR A 70 1.25 0.12 -9.87
N GLY A 71 0.66 -1.04 -10.15
CA GLY A 71 1.01 -1.86 -11.32
C GLY A 71 2.36 -2.58 -11.22
N VAL A 72 2.96 -2.69 -10.03
CA VAL A 72 4.27 -3.36 -9.87
C VAL A 72 4.16 -4.87 -9.75
N GLY A 73 2.94 -5.40 -9.64
CA GLY A 73 2.67 -6.83 -9.57
C GLY A 73 3.15 -7.45 -8.27
N LEU A 74 2.90 -6.81 -7.11
CA LEU A 74 3.23 -7.35 -5.79
C LEU A 74 2.75 -8.80 -5.62
N GLY A 75 1.52 -9.09 -6.11
CA GLY A 75 0.85 -10.35 -5.91
C GLY A 75 0.62 -10.67 -4.44
N ASP A 76 -0.07 -11.77 -4.17
CA ASP A 76 -0.40 -12.18 -2.79
C ASP A 76 0.81 -12.30 -1.86
N ARG A 77 1.89 -12.91 -2.35
CA ARG A 77 3.08 -13.11 -1.53
C ARG A 77 3.79 -11.80 -1.20
N GLY A 78 3.93 -10.90 -2.18
CA GLY A 78 4.51 -9.59 -1.94
C GLY A 78 3.60 -8.74 -1.05
N GLY A 79 2.28 -8.83 -1.28
CA GLY A 79 1.25 -8.15 -0.49
C GLY A 79 1.26 -8.55 0.99
N VAL A 80 1.35 -9.84 1.30
CA VAL A 80 1.45 -10.32 2.71
C VAL A 80 2.65 -9.68 3.40
N MET A 81 3.84 -9.81 2.80
CA MET A 81 5.07 -9.24 3.37
C MET A 81 4.98 -7.71 3.51
N PHE A 82 4.33 -7.05 2.56
CA PHE A 82 4.12 -5.62 2.57
C PHE A 82 3.23 -5.20 3.75
N PHE A 83 2.08 -5.83 3.95
CA PHE A 83 1.18 -5.48 5.05
C PHE A 83 1.74 -5.89 6.42
N GLU A 84 2.44 -7.02 6.53
CA GLU A 84 3.17 -7.40 7.75
C GLU A 84 4.21 -6.34 8.12
N ALA A 85 5.00 -5.86 7.17
CA ALA A 85 5.98 -4.81 7.41
C ALA A 85 5.33 -3.47 7.83
N LEU A 86 4.12 -3.15 7.33
CA LEU A 86 3.35 -2.01 7.83
C LEU A 86 2.90 -2.21 9.29
N LEU A 87 2.42 -3.39 9.64
CA LEU A 87 2.00 -3.75 11.00
C LEU A 87 3.15 -3.67 12.00
N GLU A 88 4.36 -4.07 11.60
CA GLU A 88 5.60 -3.91 12.37
C GLU A 88 6.01 -2.44 12.56
N GLY A 89 5.32 -1.50 11.90
CA GLY A 89 5.57 -0.07 12.06
C GLY A 89 6.78 0.44 11.26
N LYS A 90 7.26 -0.31 10.27
CA LYS A 90 8.46 0.07 9.50
C LYS A 90 8.28 1.38 8.71
N CYS A 91 7.06 1.74 8.36
CA CYS A 91 6.81 2.92 7.53
C CYS A 91 5.78 3.90 8.11
N LYS A 92 5.79 4.12 9.44
CA LYS A 92 4.89 5.06 10.14
C LYS A 92 4.94 6.51 9.63
N PHE A 93 5.95 6.89 8.85
CA PHE A 93 6.08 8.22 8.27
C PHE A 93 5.19 8.42 7.03
N LEU A 94 4.71 7.34 6.39
CA LEU A 94 3.84 7.40 5.23
C LEU A 94 2.41 7.80 5.62
N THR A 95 1.80 8.65 4.81
CA THR A 95 0.41 9.08 4.94
C THR A 95 -0.42 8.77 3.69
N ALA A 96 0.22 8.56 2.54
CA ALA A 96 -0.46 8.19 1.29
C ALA A 96 0.18 6.95 0.66
N LEU A 97 -0.63 5.97 0.32
CA LEU A 97 -0.19 4.72 -0.27
C LEU A 97 -1.02 4.37 -1.51
N PHE A 98 -0.34 4.13 -2.63
CA PHE A 98 -0.96 3.71 -3.88
C PHE A 98 -0.44 2.32 -4.25
N ILE A 99 -1.28 1.31 -4.13
CA ILE A 99 -0.98 -0.11 -4.40
C ILE A 99 -2.04 -0.73 -5.32
N GLY A 100 -2.65 0.08 -6.19
CA GLY A 100 -3.57 -0.42 -7.21
C GLY A 100 -2.89 -1.35 -8.22
N GLU A 101 -3.69 -2.13 -8.95
CA GLU A 101 -3.21 -3.01 -10.05
C GLU A 101 -2.11 -4.00 -9.61
N ASN A 102 -2.25 -4.61 -8.42
CA ASN A 102 -1.20 -5.44 -7.83
C ASN A 102 -1.56 -6.93 -7.65
N GLN A 103 -2.71 -7.37 -8.18
CA GLN A 103 -3.16 -8.76 -8.11
C GLN A 103 -3.26 -9.27 -6.66
N LEU A 104 -3.68 -8.40 -5.73
CA LEU A 104 -3.89 -8.75 -4.32
C LEU A 104 -5.25 -9.42 -4.14
N THR A 105 -5.32 -10.49 -3.35
CA THR A 105 -6.57 -11.21 -3.07
C THR A 105 -6.97 -11.13 -1.58
N ASP A 106 -8.28 -11.21 -1.32
CA ASP A 106 -8.83 -11.29 0.04
C ASP A 106 -8.18 -12.37 0.89
N HIS A 107 -7.97 -13.55 0.28
CA HIS A 107 -7.44 -14.71 0.98
C HIS A 107 -6.04 -14.46 1.54
N ALA A 108 -5.19 -13.79 0.77
CA ALA A 108 -3.81 -13.55 1.16
C ALA A 108 -3.66 -12.32 2.05
N VAL A 109 -4.24 -11.18 1.65
CA VAL A 109 -3.93 -9.89 2.31
C VAL A 109 -5.05 -9.34 3.16
N GLY A 110 -6.27 -9.89 3.07
CA GLY A 110 -7.46 -9.30 3.69
C GLY A 110 -7.34 -9.16 5.21
N GLY A 111 -6.85 -10.19 5.89
CA GLY A 111 -6.64 -10.15 7.35
C GLY A 111 -5.67 -9.05 7.78
N ALA A 112 -4.50 -8.99 7.13
CA ALA A 112 -3.47 -8.00 7.45
C ALA A 112 -3.91 -6.57 7.08
N LEU A 113 -4.66 -6.39 5.98
CA LEU A 113 -5.27 -5.12 5.60
C LEU A 113 -6.31 -4.67 6.64
N ILE A 114 -7.14 -5.57 7.16
CA ILE A 114 -8.07 -5.24 8.24
C ILE A 114 -7.30 -4.80 9.49
N GLU A 115 -6.27 -5.56 9.88
CA GLU A 115 -5.50 -5.27 11.08
C GLU A 115 -4.77 -3.92 11.00
N ILE A 116 -4.10 -3.62 9.89
CA ILE A 116 -3.37 -2.35 9.75
C ILE A 116 -4.32 -1.16 9.75
N MET A 117 -5.50 -1.30 9.13
CA MET A 117 -6.47 -0.21 9.04
C MET A 117 -7.18 0.04 10.36
N ARG A 118 -7.33 -0.97 11.21
CA ARG A 118 -7.86 -0.81 12.58
C ARG A 118 -6.81 -0.36 13.60
N ASN A 119 -5.53 -0.43 13.23
CA ASN A 119 -4.44 -0.05 14.12
C ASN A 119 -4.45 1.47 14.34
N PRO A 120 -4.62 1.97 15.59
CA PRO A 120 -4.70 3.40 15.87
C PRO A 120 -3.38 4.14 15.61
N THR A 121 -2.28 3.42 15.39
CA THR A 121 -0.98 3.99 15.03
C THR A 121 -0.74 4.05 13.51
N CYS A 122 -1.71 3.59 12.70
CA CYS A 122 -1.66 3.69 11.25
C CYS A 122 -1.92 5.14 10.80
N ASN A 123 -0.91 5.76 10.19
CA ASN A 123 -0.95 7.16 9.75
C ASN A 123 -1.43 7.34 8.30
N ILE A 124 -1.88 6.27 7.63
CA ILE A 124 -2.33 6.32 6.24
C ILE A 124 -3.68 7.03 6.18
N THR A 125 -3.71 8.20 5.52
CA THR A 125 -4.91 9.01 5.29
C THR A 125 -5.44 8.90 3.86
N THR A 126 -4.62 8.41 2.92
CA THR A 126 -5.00 8.14 1.54
C THR A 126 -4.54 6.75 1.13
N LEU A 127 -5.46 5.90 0.68
CA LEU A 127 -5.17 4.54 0.23
C LEU A 127 -5.83 4.29 -1.12
N ASP A 128 -5.03 3.86 -2.10
CA ASP A 128 -5.52 3.32 -3.37
C ASP A 128 -5.20 1.84 -3.46
N ILE A 129 -6.25 1.02 -3.49
CA ILE A 129 -6.21 -0.43 -3.67
C ILE A 129 -7.02 -0.86 -4.90
N SER A 130 -7.25 0.06 -5.84
CA SER A 130 -8.02 -0.19 -7.06
C SER A 130 -7.43 -1.34 -7.90
N HIS A 131 -8.27 -1.96 -8.72
CA HIS A 131 -7.86 -3.00 -9.67
C HIS A 131 -7.11 -4.17 -8.99
N ASN A 132 -7.60 -4.61 -7.83
CA ASN A 132 -7.19 -5.84 -7.17
C ASN A 132 -8.39 -6.80 -7.08
N SER A 133 -8.23 -7.90 -6.36
CA SER A 133 -9.28 -8.89 -6.11
C SER A 133 -9.74 -8.83 -4.64
N LEU A 134 -10.01 -7.62 -4.13
CA LEU A 134 -10.45 -7.40 -2.76
C LEU A 134 -11.97 -7.22 -2.65
N GLY A 135 -12.64 -8.08 -1.91
CA GLY A 135 -14.08 -8.08 -1.75
C GLY A 135 -14.57 -7.01 -0.78
N ALA A 136 -15.84 -6.66 -0.92
CA ALA A 136 -16.52 -5.73 -0.02
C ALA A 136 -16.43 -6.10 1.48
N PRO A 137 -16.50 -7.39 1.90
CA PRO A 137 -16.34 -7.74 3.32
C PRO A 137 -15.00 -7.32 3.91
N VAL A 138 -13.90 -7.48 3.17
CA VAL A 138 -12.57 -7.05 3.63
C VAL A 138 -12.52 -5.53 3.74
N ILE A 139 -12.95 -4.82 2.69
CA ILE A 139 -12.93 -3.35 2.64
C ILE A 139 -13.78 -2.75 3.77
N THR A 140 -15.01 -3.22 3.94
CA THR A 140 -15.93 -2.73 4.98
C THR A 140 -15.42 -3.00 6.38
N GLN A 141 -14.84 -4.18 6.63
CA GLN A 141 -14.22 -4.50 7.91
C GLN A 141 -12.98 -3.67 8.23
N SER A 142 -12.18 -3.32 7.21
CA SER A 142 -11.06 -2.40 7.34
C SER A 142 -11.52 -0.99 7.69
N LEU A 143 -12.65 -0.54 7.12
CA LEU A 143 -13.17 0.82 7.34
C LEU A 143 -13.85 1.01 8.69
N LYS A 144 -14.62 0.03 9.16
CA LYS A 144 -15.52 0.18 10.32
C LYS A 144 -14.85 0.78 11.57
N HIS A 145 -13.59 0.44 11.81
CA HIS A 145 -12.82 0.94 12.97
C HIS A 145 -11.55 1.69 12.57
N ASN A 146 -11.39 2.06 11.30
CA ASN A 146 -10.30 2.91 10.89
C ASN A 146 -10.55 4.35 11.40
N GLN A 147 -9.49 5.04 11.81
CA GLN A 147 -9.56 6.39 12.40
C GLN A 147 -8.70 7.42 11.66
N SER A 148 -8.04 7.03 10.58
CA SER A 148 -7.03 7.85 9.89
C SER A 148 -7.35 8.12 8.43
N LEU A 149 -8.09 7.23 7.77
CA LEU A 149 -8.34 7.26 6.34
C LEU A 149 -9.41 8.28 5.98
N ASN A 150 -9.02 9.23 5.13
CA ASN A 150 -9.90 10.28 4.58
C ASN A 150 -10.23 10.03 3.11
N GLY A 151 -9.33 9.37 2.37
CA GLY A 151 -9.50 9.04 0.96
C GLY A 151 -9.21 7.57 0.68
N LEU A 152 -10.15 6.91 0.02
CA LEU A 152 -10.04 5.51 -0.37
C LEU A 152 -10.47 5.32 -1.83
N VAL A 153 -9.64 4.64 -2.61
CA VAL A 153 -9.92 4.29 -4.02
C VAL A 153 -9.98 2.76 -4.16
N ILE A 154 -11.14 2.24 -4.59
CA ILE A 154 -11.43 0.79 -4.67
C ILE A 154 -11.99 0.32 -6.00
N ASN A 155 -12.11 1.18 -7.02
CA ASN A 155 -12.63 0.78 -8.34
C ASN A 155 -11.86 -0.40 -8.92
N GLY A 156 -12.53 -1.24 -9.72
CA GLY A 156 -11.90 -2.42 -10.32
C GLY A 156 -11.67 -3.59 -9.36
N ASN A 157 -12.17 -3.52 -8.13
CA ASN A 157 -12.30 -4.66 -7.23
C ASN A 157 -13.67 -5.37 -7.41
N PRO A 158 -13.80 -6.66 -7.03
CA PRO A 158 -15.05 -7.42 -7.15
C PRO A 158 -16.10 -6.99 -6.10
N ILE A 159 -16.66 -5.80 -6.28
CA ILE A 159 -17.72 -5.22 -5.43
C ILE A 159 -19.03 -5.22 -6.22
N ASN A 160 -19.95 -6.12 -5.84
CA ASN A 160 -21.29 -6.20 -6.40
C ASN A 160 -22.29 -5.32 -5.63
N ASP A 161 -23.57 -5.36 -6.00
CA ASP A 161 -24.63 -4.57 -5.37
C ASP A 161 -24.75 -4.80 -3.85
N ASP A 162 -24.64 -6.06 -3.40
CA ASP A 162 -24.61 -6.40 -1.98
C ASP A 162 -23.38 -5.78 -1.28
N GLY A 163 -22.22 -5.79 -1.96
CA GLY A 163 -21.01 -5.15 -1.49
C GLY A 163 -21.14 -3.63 -1.36
N LEU A 164 -21.80 -2.99 -2.33
CA LEU A 164 -22.12 -1.55 -2.27
C LEU A 164 -23.07 -1.24 -1.10
N ARG A 165 -24.06 -2.11 -0.87
CA ARG A 165 -24.95 -1.99 0.30
C ARG A 165 -24.16 -2.09 1.61
N LEU A 166 -23.24 -3.05 1.75
CA LEU A 166 -22.39 -3.17 2.94
C LEU A 166 -21.51 -1.92 3.16
N LEU A 167 -20.98 -1.34 2.08
CA LEU A 167 -20.24 -0.06 2.16
C LEU A 167 -21.15 1.07 2.63
N GLY A 168 -22.35 1.19 2.07
CA GLY A 168 -23.36 2.16 2.51
C GLY A 168 -23.71 2.00 3.98
N ASP A 169 -23.96 0.77 4.44
CA ASP A 169 -24.27 0.47 5.84
C ASP A 169 -23.13 0.90 6.78
N VAL A 170 -21.86 0.67 6.41
CA VAL A 170 -20.71 1.12 7.20
C VAL A 170 -20.57 2.64 7.23
N LEU A 171 -20.74 3.32 6.08
CA LEU A 171 -20.63 4.77 6.01
C LEU A 171 -21.77 5.50 6.71
N LEU A 172 -22.94 4.86 6.84
CA LEU A 172 -24.11 5.38 7.55
C LEU A 172 -24.15 4.94 9.03
N ASP A 173 -23.32 3.98 9.46
CA ASP A 173 -23.23 3.53 10.85
C ASP A 173 -22.66 4.65 11.73
N LYS A 174 -23.46 5.11 12.70
CA LYS A 174 -23.04 6.14 13.68
C LYS A 174 -21.86 5.71 14.55
N ASN A 175 -21.57 4.41 14.60
CA ASN A 175 -20.43 3.85 15.32
C ASN A 175 -19.21 3.64 14.41
N CYS A 176 -19.30 3.92 13.10
CA CYS A 176 -18.12 3.94 12.24
C CYS A 176 -17.21 5.06 12.71
N THR A 177 -15.93 4.75 12.93
CA THR A 177 -14.91 5.78 13.21
C THR A 177 -14.25 6.29 11.93
N CYS A 178 -14.62 5.73 10.78
CA CYS A 178 -14.07 6.08 9.48
C CYS A 178 -14.27 7.56 9.18
N LEU A 179 -13.21 8.23 8.72
CA LEU A 179 -13.20 9.65 8.39
C LEU A 179 -13.37 9.91 6.88
N LEU A 180 -13.91 8.93 6.15
CA LEU A 180 -14.10 9.04 4.71
C LEU A 180 -15.08 10.19 4.43
N THR A 181 -14.58 11.23 3.80
CA THR A 181 -15.38 12.36 3.34
C THR A 181 -15.81 12.12 1.89
N SER A 182 -17.08 12.41 1.60
CA SER A 182 -17.65 12.38 0.24
C SER A 182 -16.93 13.30 -0.73
#